data_AF-A0A1Y3MNS0-F1
#
_entry.id   AF-A0A1Y3MNS0-F1
#
_cell.length_a   1.000
_cell.length_b   1.000
_cell.length_c   1.000
_cell.angle_alpha   90.00
_cell.angle_beta   90.00
_cell.angle_gamma   90.00
#
_symmetry.space_group_name_H-M   'P 1'
#
loop_
_entity.id
_entity.type
_entity.pdbx_description
1 polymer ?
#
loop_
_entity_poly.entity_id
_entity_poly.type
_entity_poly.pdbx_seq_one_letter_code
_entity_poly.pdbx_strand_id
1 'polypeptide(L)'
;MKIINNDEYYSAINSEIFNNHRNYCNYNAIVMLLTGERNPLIIKTKIIDQCDDCRKYHLALGKKSYEKLHLLPYKRPNVIWGIYSKYGEEKLLMYNRNSIQTKKTVEAYGVSINELIRAFSSTAKTLARSEKYEAYLSLPSNLDSDANTINLDPIPTSNTDDNRCGPGYGPCKNGLCCNRYGWCTSDPTGCQGCRQGYGVCV
;
A
#
# COMPACT_ATOMS: atom_id res chain seq x y z
N MET A 1 12.91 -18.47 0.67
CA MET A 1 13.23 -17.20 1.35
C MET A 1 14.37 -17.43 2.34
N LYS A 2 15.57 -16.91 2.04
CA LYS A 2 16.72 -16.95 2.95
C LYS A 2 16.80 -15.55 3.59
N ILE A 3 16.26 -15.41 4.80
CA ILE A 3 16.13 -14.11 5.48
C ILE A 3 17.49 -13.73 6.10
N ILE A 4 18.05 -12.58 5.72
CA ILE A 4 19.41 -12.12 6.09
C ILE A 4 19.39 -11.07 7.22
N ASN A 5 18.31 -10.97 8.00
CA ASN A 5 18.32 -10.18 9.23
C ASN A 5 17.14 -10.57 10.15
N ASN A 6 17.42 -10.91 11.40
CA ASN A 6 16.41 -11.40 12.35
C ASN A 6 15.63 -10.28 13.06
N ASP A 7 16.00 -9.01 12.88
CA ASP A 7 15.48 -7.90 13.67
C ASP A 7 14.39 -7.05 13.01
N GLU A 8 14.09 -7.25 11.73
CA GLU A 8 13.12 -6.42 10.98
C GLU A 8 11.94 -7.23 10.41
N TYR A 9 10.82 -6.54 10.17
CA TYR A 9 9.61 -7.09 9.56
C TYR A 9 9.76 -7.16 8.03
N TYR A 10 9.80 -8.37 7.49
CA TYR A 10 9.98 -8.61 6.05
C TYR A 10 8.87 -9.45 5.43
N SER A 11 8.76 -9.35 4.11
CA SER A 11 7.90 -10.20 3.29
C SER A 11 8.48 -10.45 1.90
N ALA A 12 8.01 -11.51 1.25
CA ALA A 12 8.20 -11.77 -0.17
C ALA A 12 6.85 -11.82 -0.90
N ILE A 13 6.85 -11.41 -2.16
CA ILE A 13 5.65 -11.44 -3.02
C ILE A 13 5.90 -12.28 -4.26
N ASN A 14 4.85 -12.90 -4.81
CA ASN A 14 4.95 -13.57 -6.09
C ASN A 14 5.36 -12.58 -7.21
N SER A 15 6.23 -13.03 -8.10
CA SER A 15 6.83 -12.21 -9.16
C SER A 15 5.84 -11.75 -10.24
N GLU A 16 4.71 -12.44 -10.43
CA GLU A 16 3.67 -12.06 -11.39
C GLU A 16 2.76 -10.92 -10.89
N ILE A 17 2.90 -10.48 -9.63
CA ILE A 17 2.10 -9.37 -9.10
C ILE A 17 2.50 -8.04 -9.76
N PHE A 18 3.78 -7.90 -10.16
CA PHE A 18 4.26 -6.77 -10.92
C PHE A 18 5.09 -7.30 -12.09
N ASN A 19 4.64 -7.08 -13.33
CA ASN A 19 5.29 -7.53 -14.57
C ASN A 19 6.77 -7.05 -14.75
N ASN A 20 7.32 -6.30 -13.79
CA ASN A 20 8.70 -5.83 -13.74
C ASN A 20 9.33 -6.10 -12.37
N HIS A 21 10.18 -7.13 -12.30
CA HIS A 21 10.79 -7.73 -11.11
C HIS A 21 11.60 -6.81 -10.17
N ARG A 22 11.73 -5.49 -10.41
CA ARG A 22 12.61 -4.61 -9.61
C ARG A 22 11.97 -3.40 -8.95
N ASN A 23 10.68 -3.10 -9.21
CA ASN A 23 10.10 -1.85 -8.72
C ASN A 23 9.46 -1.95 -7.31
N TYR A 24 9.31 -3.16 -6.76
CA TYR A 24 8.59 -3.37 -5.50
C TYR A 24 9.48 -3.54 -4.27
N CYS A 25 10.80 -3.66 -4.40
CA CYS A 25 11.71 -3.74 -3.25
C CYS A 25 11.71 -2.45 -2.40
N ASN A 26 11.11 -1.37 -2.92
CA ASN A 26 10.90 -0.10 -2.21
C ASN A 26 9.48 0.05 -1.65
N TYR A 27 8.66 -0.99 -1.73
CA TYR A 27 7.29 -1.00 -1.23
C TYR A 27 7.19 -1.78 0.08
N ASN A 28 6.14 -1.45 0.81
CA ASN A 28 5.77 -2.12 2.04
C ASN A 28 4.53 -2.96 1.79
N ALA A 29 4.50 -4.18 2.34
CA ALA A 29 3.25 -4.90 2.50
C ALA A 29 2.68 -4.60 3.89
N ILE A 30 1.41 -4.21 3.93
CA ILE A 30 0.69 -3.92 5.17
C ILE A 30 -0.42 -4.94 5.32
N VAL A 31 -0.51 -5.56 6.50
CA VAL A 31 -1.36 -6.73 6.74
C VAL A 31 -2.13 -6.55 8.03
N MET A 32 -3.41 -6.93 8.00
CA MET A 32 -4.29 -7.00 9.17
C MET A 32 -5.05 -8.32 9.16
N LEU A 33 -5.12 -8.98 10.31
CA LEU A 33 -5.94 -10.18 10.44
C LEU A 33 -7.42 -9.82 10.51
N LEU A 34 -8.22 -10.63 9.84
CA LEU A 34 -9.68 -10.60 9.96
C LEU A 34 -10.05 -11.78 10.85
N THR A 35 -9.97 -11.61 12.17
CA THR A 35 -10.22 -12.68 13.15
C THR A 35 -11.67 -12.73 13.63
N GLY A 36 -12.44 -11.66 13.42
CA GLY A 36 -13.75 -11.47 14.06
C GLY A 36 -13.67 -10.82 15.45
N GLU A 37 -12.49 -10.38 15.87
CA GLU A 37 -12.28 -9.69 17.14
C GLU A 37 -12.15 -8.17 16.94
N ARG A 38 -12.40 -7.41 18.01
CA ARG A 38 -12.16 -5.96 18.05
C ARG A 38 -10.67 -5.71 18.26
N ASN A 39 -10.11 -4.76 17.49
CA ASN A 39 -8.72 -4.29 17.57
C ASN A 39 -7.63 -5.23 16.99
N PRO A 40 -7.72 -5.65 15.70
CA PRO A 40 -6.67 -6.43 15.09
C PRO A 40 -5.40 -5.59 14.92
N LEU A 41 -4.26 -6.19 15.23
CA LEU A 41 -2.96 -5.61 14.96
C LEU A 41 -2.76 -5.48 13.45
N ILE A 42 -2.29 -4.30 13.02
CA ILE A 42 -1.82 -4.04 11.66
C ILE A 42 -0.30 -4.01 11.70
N ILE A 43 0.34 -4.79 10.85
CA ILE A 43 1.80 -4.76 10.70
C ILE A 43 2.21 -4.24 9.32
N LYS A 44 3.36 -3.58 9.27
CA LYS A 44 4.08 -3.20 8.05
C LYS A 44 5.31 -4.07 7.91
N THR A 45 5.53 -4.56 6.70
CA THR A 45 6.70 -5.35 6.34
C THR A 45 7.38 -4.74 5.12
N LYS A 46 8.71 -4.75 5.07
CA LYS A 46 9.48 -4.39 3.88
C LYS A 46 9.44 -5.56 2.90
N ILE A 47 9.09 -5.31 1.64
CA ILE A 47 9.15 -6.33 0.59
C ILE A 47 10.59 -6.39 0.10
N ILE A 48 11.28 -7.49 0.37
CA ILE A 48 12.73 -7.61 0.07
C ILE A 48 13.07 -8.80 -0.82
N ASP A 49 12.10 -9.67 -1.09
CA ASP A 49 12.32 -10.91 -1.81
C ASP A 49 11.11 -11.25 -2.71
N GLN A 50 11.32 -12.18 -3.62
CA GLN A 50 10.28 -12.72 -4.51
C GLN A 50 9.94 -14.15 -4.08
N CYS A 51 8.76 -14.62 -4.45
CA CYS A 51 8.42 -16.04 -4.36
C CYS A 51 7.93 -16.56 -5.72
N ASP A 52 8.84 -17.14 -6.49
CA ASP A 52 8.56 -17.58 -7.86
C ASP A 52 7.63 -18.81 -7.91
N ASP A 53 7.75 -19.72 -6.94
CA ASP A 53 6.89 -20.92 -6.85
C ASP A 53 5.56 -20.67 -6.10
N CYS A 54 5.30 -19.43 -5.70
CA CYS A 54 4.07 -19.09 -4.99
C CYS A 54 2.91 -18.83 -5.95
N ARG A 55 1.67 -19.07 -5.49
CA ARG A 55 0.46 -18.66 -6.23
C ARG A 55 0.43 -17.14 -6.40
N LYS A 56 -0.15 -16.68 -7.51
CA LYS A 56 -0.44 -15.25 -7.73
C LYS A 56 -1.19 -14.65 -6.53
N TYR A 57 -0.75 -13.47 -6.07
CA TYR A 57 -1.21 -12.80 -4.84
C TYR A 57 -0.85 -13.46 -3.51
N HIS A 58 0.10 -14.40 -3.48
CA HIS A 58 0.65 -14.88 -2.23
C HIS A 58 1.59 -13.83 -1.63
N LEU A 59 1.37 -13.50 -0.36
CA LEU A 59 2.28 -12.72 0.47
C LEU A 59 2.93 -13.64 1.50
N ALA A 60 4.22 -13.91 1.34
CA ALA A 60 4.99 -14.71 2.27
C ALA A 60 5.57 -13.80 3.36
N LEU A 61 5.12 -13.96 4.60
CA LEU A 61 5.63 -13.21 5.74
C LEU A 61 6.90 -13.87 6.29
N GLY A 62 7.89 -13.05 6.65
CA GLY A 62 9.04 -13.51 7.42
C GLY A 62 8.61 -14.00 8.81
N LYS A 63 9.44 -14.86 9.43
CA LYS A 63 9.14 -15.52 10.72
C LYS A 63 8.67 -14.55 11.81
N LYS A 64 9.40 -13.45 12.03
CA LYS A 64 9.06 -12.41 13.02
C LYS A 64 7.70 -11.75 12.73
N SER A 65 7.43 -11.40 11.47
CA SER A 65 6.13 -10.84 11.04
C SER A 65 4.98 -11.82 11.29
N TYR A 66 5.21 -13.10 11.01
CA TYR A 66 4.24 -14.18 11.20
C TYR A 66 3.91 -14.41 12.68
N GLU A 67 4.95 -14.50 13.52
CA GLU A 67 4.82 -14.67 14.98
C GLU A 67 4.14 -13.46 15.63
N LYS A 68 4.44 -12.24 15.17
CA LYS A 68 3.83 -11.02 15.71
C LYS A 68 2.32 -10.94 15.47
N LEU A 69 1.84 -11.50 14.36
CA LEU A 69 0.40 -11.64 14.10
C LEU A 69 -0.22 -12.84 14.84
N HIS A 70 0.54 -13.54 15.70
CA HIS A 70 0.09 -14.74 16.40
C HIS A 70 -0.50 -15.81 15.46
N LEU A 71 0.10 -15.96 14.27
CA LEU A 71 -0.36 -16.92 13.29
C LEU A 71 0.06 -18.34 13.67
N LEU A 72 -0.88 -19.29 13.53
CA LEU A 72 -0.61 -20.70 13.77
C LEU A 72 0.07 -21.32 12.54
N PRO A 73 1.20 -22.04 12.68
CA PRO A 73 2.11 -22.44 11.60
C PRO A 73 1.48 -23.23 10.43
N TYR A 74 0.29 -23.79 10.61
CA TYR A 74 -0.42 -24.58 9.60
C TYR A 74 -1.73 -23.95 9.12
N LYS A 75 -2.10 -22.77 9.62
CA LYS A 75 -3.34 -22.08 9.27
C LYS A 75 -3.07 -20.95 8.28
N ARG A 76 -3.87 -20.90 7.22
CA ARG A 76 -3.95 -19.72 6.34
C ARG A 76 -4.99 -18.76 6.93
N PRO A 77 -4.58 -17.69 7.63
CA PRO A 77 -5.53 -16.74 8.20
C PRO A 77 -6.30 -16.02 7.10
N ASN A 78 -7.54 -15.63 7.40
CA ASN A 78 -8.23 -14.64 6.58
C ASN A 78 -7.65 -13.26 6.92
N VAL A 79 -7.24 -12.51 5.90
CA VAL A 79 -6.55 -11.24 6.06
C VAL A 79 -7.08 -10.22 5.06
N ILE A 80 -6.90 -8.95 5.39
CA ILE A 80 -6.80 -7.87 4.42
C ILE A 80 -5.33 -7.44 4.37
N TRP A 81 -4.81 -7.28 3.16
CA TRP A 81 -3.45 -6.78 2.98
C TRP A 81 -3.33 -5.97 1.71
N GLY A 82 -2.35 -5.08 1.67
CA GLY A 82 -2.07 -4.28 0.49
C GLY A 82 -0.59 -3.95 0.35
N ILE A 83 -0.21 -3.52 -0.85
CA ILE A 83 1.13 -3.04 -1.18
C ILE A 83 1.07 -1.53 -1.28
N TYR A 84 1.95 -0.87 -0.52
CA TYR A 84 2.01 0.58 -0.44
C TYR A 84 3.43 1.06 -0.71
N SER A 85 3.56 2.16 -1.45
CA SER A 85 4.84 2.85 -1.53
C SER A 85 5.24 3.43 -0.17
N LYS A 86 6.50 3.80 0.01
CA LYS A 86 6.95 4.56 1.19
C LYS A 86 6.23 5.90 1.40
N TYR A 87 5.50 6.38 0.38
CA TYR A 87 4.67 7.59 0.44
C TYR A 87 3.19 7.28 0.73
N GLY A 88 2.85 6.03 1.05
CA GLY A 88 1.49 5.59 1.33
C GLY A 88 0.58 5.59 0.09
N GLU A 89 1.15 5.49 -1.11
CA GLU A 89 0.37 5.26 -2.31
C GLU A 89 0.02 3.78 -2.41
N GLU A 90 -1.26 3.45 -2.51
CA GLU A 90 -1.75 2.08 -2.65
C GLU A 90 -1.49 1.56 -4.07
N LYS A 91 -0.79 0.43 -4.18
CA LYS A 91 -0.48 -0.24 -5.45
C LYS A 91 -1.33 -1.48 -5.67
N LEU A 92 -1.74 -2.11 -4.57
CA LEU A 92 -2.57 -3.31 -4.57
C LEU A 92 -3.30 -3.40 -3.24
N LEU A 93 -4.55 -3.87 -3.27
CA LEU A 93 -5.31 -4.21 -2.08
C LEU A 93 -6.04 -5.53 -2.29
N MET A 94 -5.87 -6.45 -1.36
CA MET A 94 -6.37 -7.82 -1.42
C MET A 94 -7.14 -8.17 -0.14
N TYR A 95 -8.36 -8.65 -0.32
CA TYR A 95 -9.22 -9.14 0.75
C TYR A 95 -10.28 -10.09 0.19
N ASN A 96 -10.81 -10.98 1.03
CA ASN A 96 -11.93 -11.83 0.66
C ASN A 96 -13.22 -11.30 1.28
N ARG A 97 -14.04 -10.60 0.49
CA ARG A 97 -15.34 -10.04 0.95
C ARG A 97 -16.36 -11.09 1.39
N ASN A 98 -16.26 -12.31 0.87
CA ASN A 98 -17.24 -13.37 1.09
C ASN A 98 -16.89 -14.29 2.27
N SER A 99 -15.68 -14.16 2.82
CA SER A 99 -15.21 -14.99 3.94
C SER A 99 -16.04 -14.75 5.21
N ILE A 100 -16.34 -15.84 5.92
CA ILE A 100 -17.07 -15.82 7.21
C ILE A 100 -16.34 -14.90 8.19
N GLN A 101 -15.02 -14.94 8.22
CA GLN A 101 -14.23 -14.14 9.15
C GLN A 101 -14.25 -12.65 8.81
N THR A 102 -14.33 -12.29 7.52
CA THR A 102 -14.53 -10.89 7.10
C THR A 102 -15.87 -10.39 7.63
N LYS A 103 -16.95 -11.16 7.43
CA LYS A 103 -18.30 -10.81 7.94
C LYS A 103 -18.31 -10.63 9.45
N LYS A 104 -17.72 -11.59 10.20
CA LYS A 104 -17.58 -11.48 11.66
C LYS A 104 -16.79 -10.25 12.09
N THR A 105 -15.74 -9.87 11.37
CA THR A 105 -14.95 -8.68 11.70
C THR A 105 -15.78 -7.41 11.49
N VAL A 106 -16.50 -7.33 10.37
CA VAL A 106 -17.42 -6.22 10.05
C VAL A 106 -18.51 -6.08 11.14
N GLU A 107 -19.14 -7.20 11.53
CA GLU A 107 -20.12 -7.25 12.62
C GLU A 107 -19.54 -6.83 13.96
N ALA A 108 -18.35 -7.33 14.32
CA ALA A 108 -17.68 -6.97 15.57
C ALA A 108 -17.44 -5.47 15.69
N TYR A 109 -17.10 -4.81 14.58
CA TYR A 109 -16.90 -3.36 14.50
C TYR A 109 -18.19 -2.55 14.37
N GLY A 110 -19.32 -3.18 14.01
CA GLY A 110 -20.59 -2.48 13.79
C GLY A 110 -20.58 -1.53 12.59
N VAL A 111 -19.77 -1.83 11.57
CA VAL A 111 -19.60 -1.01 10.36
C VAL A 111 -20.00 -1.79 9.11
N SER A 112 -20.04 -1.14 7.95
CA SER A 112 -20.10 -1.81 6.65
C SER A 112 -18.73 -2.33 6.23
N ILE A 113 -18.71 -3.31 5.31
CA ILE A 113 -17.45 -3.80 4.74
C ILE A 113 -16.65 -2.69 4.06
N ASN A 114 -17.31 -1.74 3.40
CA ASN A 114 -16.66 -0.62 2.73
C ASN A 114 -15.99 0.33 3.73
N GLU A 115 -16.60 0.58 4.88
CA GLU A 115 -16.01 1.39 5.95
C GLU A 115 -14.80 0.70 6.57
N LEU A 116 -14.88 -0.62 6.81
CA LEU A 116 -13.74 -1.41 7.30
C LEU A 116 -12.56 -1.33 6.31
N ILE A 117 -12.82 -1.49 5.02
CA ILE A 117 -11.78 -1.41 3.96
C ILE A 117 -11.18 0.00 3.91
N ARG A 118 -11.99 1.06 3.94
CA ARG A 118 -11.49 2.46 3.95
C ARG A 118 -10.65 2.75 5.19
N ALA A 119 -11.10 2.29 6.36
CA ALA A 119 -10.36 2.44 7.61
C ALA A 119 -9.00 1.72 7.52
N PHE A 120 -8.97 0.52 6.96
CA PHE A 120 -7.73 -0.21 6.71
C PHE A 120 -6.82 0.56 5.76
N SER A 121 -7.29 0.94 4.57
CA SER A 121 -6.48 1.65 3.57
C SER A 121 -5.94 2.98 4.11
N SER A 122 -6.72 3.72 4.88
CA SER A 122 -6.29 4.97 5.53
C SER A 122 -5.18 4.72 6.58
N THR A 123 -5.38 3.72 7.44
CA THR A 123 -4.39 3.33 8.46
C THR A 123 -3.12 2.81 7.81
N ALA A 124 -3.24 1.99 6.76
CA ALA A 124 -2.13 1.43 6.00
C ALA A 124 -1.32 2.53 5.30
N LYS A 125 -1.98 3.48 4.62
CA LYS A 125 -1.34 4.65 4.03
C LYS A 125 -0.51 5.44 5.04
N THR A 126 -1.05 5.65 6.24
CA THR A 126 -0.35 6.35 7.32
C THR A 126 0.84 5.55 7.83
N LEU A 127 0.65 4.26 8.09
CA LEU A 127 1.70 3.37 8.58
C LEU A 127 2.85 3.23 7.57
N ALA A 128 2.54 3.17 6.27
CA ALA A 128 3.52 3.09 5.18
C ALA A 128 4.50 4.28 5.17
N ARG A 129 4.01 5.48 5.51
CA ARG A 129 4.80 6.73 5.56
C ARG A 129 5.60 6.88 6.83
N SER A 130 5.16 6.23 7.90
CA SER A 130 5.79 6.33 9.21
C SER A 130 7.05 5.46 9.30
N GLU A 131 7.89 5.70 10.30
CA GLU A 131 8.99 4.80 10.67
C GLU A 131 8.50 3.60 11.50
N LYS A 132 7.22 3.60 11.93
CA LYS A 132 6.62 2.53 12.73
C LYS A 132 6.32 1.29 11.89
N TYR A 133 6.31 0.13 12.53
CA TYR A 133 5.97 -1.15 11.90
C TYR A 133 4.62 -1.69 12.34
N GLU A 134 3.97 -1.04 13.29
CA GLU A 134 2.74 -1.51 13.92
C GLU A 134 1.75 -0.35 14.02
N ALA A 135 0.47 -0.66 13.82
CA ALA A 135 -0.64 0.23 14.05
C ALA A 135 -1.88 -0.56 14.48
N TYR A 136 -2.88 0.17 14.94
CA TYR A 136 -4.20 -0.36 15.22
C TYR A 136 -5.21 0.33 14.32
N LEU A 137 -6.25 -0.41 13.93
CA LEU A 137 -7.28 0.10 13.04
C LEU A 137 -8.02 1.27 13.71
N SER A 138 -8.00 2.43 13.05
CA SER A 138 -8.79 3.58 13.47
C SER A 138 -10.05 3.65 12.61
N LEU A 139 -11.22 3.43 13.23
CA LEU A 139 -12.49 3.65 12.56
C LEU A 139 -12.80 5.16 12.50
N PRO A 140 -13.44 5.64 11.42
CA PRO A 140 -14.09 6.93 11.45
C PRO A 140 -15.20 6.88 12.50
N SER A 141 -15.12 7.68 13.55
CA SER A 141 -16.28 7.96 14.41
C SER A 141 -17.37 8.63 13.55
N ASN A 142 -18.63 8.30 13.82
CA ASN A 142 -19.82 8.80 13.12
C ASN A 142 -19.69 10.27 12.69
N LEU A 143 -20.19 10.55 11.48
CA LEU A 143 -20.37 11.89 10.92
C LEU A 143 -21.10 12.81 11.91
N ASP A 144 -20.34 13.53 12.75
CA ASP A 144 -20.71 14.91 13.01
C ASP A 144 -20.43 15.68 11.73
N SER A 145 -21.43 16.44 11.32
CA SER A 145 -21.50 17.34 10.18
C SER A 145 -20.51 18.50 10.29
N ASP A 146 -19.25 18.19 10.49
CA ASP A 146 -18.13 18.99 10.04
C ASP A 146 -17.36 18.10 9.06
N ALA A 147 -17.86 18.10 7.82
CA ALA A 147 -16.96 18.28 6.70
C ALA A 147 -16.17 19.58 6.95
N ASN A 148 -15.23 19.53 7.89
CA ASN A 148 -14.15 20.46 7.93
C ASN A 148 -13.43 20.18 6.64
N THR A 149 -13.73 21.05 5.70
CA THR A 149 -13.18 21.10 4.37
C THR A 149 -11.69 21.18 4.66
N ILE A 150 -10.99 20.05 4.58
CA ILE A 150 -9.56 20.13 4.32
C ILE A 150 -9.58 20.81 2.97
N ASN A 151 -9.36 22.13 2.98
CA ASN A 151 -8.68 22.79 1.89
C ASN A 151 -7.42 21.96 1.72
N LEU A 152 -7.54 20.92 0.88
CA LEU A 152 -6.46 20.49 0.05
C LEU A 152 -6.14 21.77 -0.68
N ASP A 153 -5.19 22.54 -0.15
CA ASP A 153 -4.46 23.48 -0.97
C ASP A 153 -4.22 22.73 -2.27
N PRO A 154 -4.72 23.24 -3.42
CA PRO A 154 -4.57 22.55 -4.67
C PRO A 154 -3.12 22.13 -4.75
N ILE A 155 -2.86 20.82 -4.85
CA ILE A 155 -1.56 20.32 -5.30
C ILE A 155 -1.21 21.25 -6.45
N PRO A 156 -0.13 22.07 -6.36
CA PRO A 156 0.09 23.09 -7.35
C PRO A 156 0.16 22.40 -8.70
N THR A 157 -0.93 22.49 -9.45
CA THR A 157 -0.95 22.14 -10.85
C THR A 157 -0.15 23.27 -11.47
N SER A 158 0.99 22.93 -12.08
CA SER A 158 1.77 23.86 -12.89
C SER A 158 0.82 24.79 -13.66
N ASN A 159 0.77 26.04 -13.18
CA ASN A 159 0.10 27.18 -13.78
C ASN A 159 1.17 27.91 -14.59
N THR A 160 1.77 27.23 -15.55
CA THR A 160 2.65 27.85 -16.55
C THR A 160 2.69 26.93 -17.75
N ASP A 161 2.52 27.50 -18.94
CA ASP A 161 2.61 26.90 -20.28
C ASP A 161 3.97 26.23 -20.60
N ASP A 162 4.79 25.97 -19.58
CA ASP A 162 6.18 25.57 -19.73
C ASP A 162 6.36 24.07 -19.95
N ASN A 163 5.30 23.26 -20.00
CA ASN A 163 5.38 21.82 -20.27
C ASN A 163 6.39 21.06 -19.35
N ARG A 164 6.64 21.60 -18.15
CA ARG A 164 7.57 21.10 -17.14
C ARG A 164 6.92 20.12 -16.19
N CYS A 165 7.72 19.20 -15.69
CA CYS A 165 7.35 18.21 -14.69
C CYS A 165 8.56 17.83 -13.83
N GLY A 166 8.32 17.29 -12.64
CA GLY A 166 9.39 17.07 -11.67
C GLY A 166 9.15 17.74 -10.31
N PRO A 167 10.10 17.64 -9.38
CA PRO A 167 10.06 18.31 -8.09
C PRO A 167 9.77 19.81 -8.28
N GLY A 168 8.70 20.30 -7.66
CA GLY A 168 8.24 21.69 -7.78
C GLY A 168 7.28 21.98 -8.96
N TYR A 169 7.14 21.07 -9.93
CA TYR A 169 6.28 21.25 -11.11
C TYR A 169 5.12 20.25 -11.20
N GLY A 170 5.21 19.13 -10.46
CA GLY A 170 4.16 18.11 -10.43
C GLY A 170 4.18 17.17 -11.65
N PRO A 171 3.15 16.31 -11.81
CA PRO A 171 3.04 15.37 -12.92
C PRO A 171 2.59 16.04 -14.22
N CYS A 172 2.89 15.39 -15.34
CA CYS A 172 2.38 15.79 -16.65
C CYS A 172 0.87 15.56 -16.80
N LYS A 173 0.21 16.48 -17.52
CA LYS A 173 -1.20 16.36 -17.89
C LYS A 173 -1.37 15.41 -19.10
N ASN A 174 -2.59 14.97 -19.36
CA ASN A 174 -2.97 14.19 -20.55
C ASN A 174 -2.23 12.84 -20.74
N GLY A 175 -1.73 12.24 -19.65
CA GLY A 175 -1.02 10.95 -19.70
C GLY A 175 0.37 11.00 -20.33
N LEU A 176 0.95 12.20 -20.49
CA LEU A 176 2.31 12.37 -20.99
C LEU A 176 3.35 11.90 -19.96
N CYS A 177 4.51 11.46 -20.46
CA CYS A 177 5.63 11.06 -19.62
C CYS A 177 6.49 12.24 -19.21
N CYS A 178 6.97 12.22 -17.98
CA CYS A 178 7.97 13.17 -17.54
C CYS A 178 9.38 12.64 -17.80
N ASN A 179 10.09 13.22 -18.77
CA ASN A 179 11.41 12.76 -19.14
C ASN A 179 12.48 13.14 -18.10
N ARG A 180 13.68 12.54 -18.24
CA ARG A 180 14.82 12.77 -17.33
C ARG A 180 15.29 14.22 -17.22
N TYR A 181 14.85 15.10 -18.13
CA TYR A 181 15.18 16.51 -18.18
C TYR A 181 14.09 17.40 -17.56
N GLY A 182 12.99 16.81 -17.05
CA GLY A 182 11.91 17.55 -16.39
C GLY A 182 10.88 18.15 -17.36
N TRP A 183 10.64 17.47 -18.48
CA TRP A 183 9.67 17.91 -19.51
C TRP A 183 8.67 16.82 -19.85
N CYS A 184 7.43 17.23 -20.10
CA CYS A 184 6.35 16.35 -20.52
C CYS A 184 6.47 16.02 -22.01
N THR A 185 6.48 14.72 -22.33
CA THR A 185 6.63 14.20 -23.68
C THR A 185 5.69 13.02 -23.93
N SER A 186 5.23 12.89 -25.16
CA SER A 186 4.51 11.70 -25.65
C SER A 186 5.46 10.62 -26.18
N ASP A 187 6.77 10.92 -26.27
CA ASP A 187 7.79 9.98 -26.73
C ASP A 187 8.00 8.87 -25.69
N PRO A 188 7.74 7.59 -26.04
CA PRO A 188 7.94 6.45 -25.15
C PRO A 188 9.36 6.31 -24.60
N THR A 189 10.38 6.79 -25.35
CA THR A 189 11.77 6.78 -24.88
C THR A 189 11.99 7.76 -23.73
N GLY A 190 11.19 8.83 -23.66
CA GLY A 190 11.16 9.77 -22.56
C GLY A 190 10.57 9.21 -21.26
N CYS A 191 9.83 8.10 -21.34
CA CYS A 191 9.28 7.40 -20.17
C CYS A 191 10.32 6.48 -19.49
N GLN A 192 11.53 6.37 -20.05
CA GLN A 192 12.57 5.49 -19.52
C GLN A 192 13.24 6.08 -18.28
N GLY A 193 12.82 5.60 -17.11
CA GLY A 193 13.44 5.88 -15.81
C GLY A 193 12.52 6.66 -14.88
N CYS A 194 11.89 5.95 -13.95
CA CYS A 194 11.02 6.53 -12.93
C CYS A 194 11.83 7.28 -11.87
N ARG A 195 11.76 8.62 -11.88
CA ARG A 195 12.44 9.48 -10.89
C ARG A 195 11.45 9.95 -9.85
N GLN A 196 11.81 9.76 -8.58
CA GLN A 196 11.01 10.19 -7.43
C GLN A 196 10.72 11.70 -7.54
N GLY A 197 9.44 12.08 -7.61
CA GLY A 197 8.98 13.47 -7.73
C GLY A 197 8.56 13.93 -9.14
N TYR A 198 8.61 13.06 -10.16
CA TYR A 198 8.35 13.42 -11.58
C TYR A 198 6.97 13.02 -12.12
N GLY A 199 6.10 12.42 -11.30
CA GLY A 199 4.73 12.05 -11.69
C GLY A 199 4.56 10.58 -12.11
N VAL A 200 3.49 10.29 -12.87
CA VAL A 200 3.09 8.92 -13.25
C VAL A 200 4.15 8.31 -14.16
N CYS A 201 4.67 7.17 -13.73
CA CYS A 201 5.57 6.33 -14.51
C CYS A 201 4.71 5.34 -15.30
N VAL A 202 4.71 5.48 -16.63
CA VAL A 202 4.12 4.49 -17.56
C VAL A 202 5.18 3.50 -18.03
#